data_AF-A0A7W6T759-F1
#
_entry.id   AF-A0A7W6T759-F1
#
_cell.length_a   1.000
_cell.length_b   1.000
_cell.length_c   1.000
_cell.angle_alpha   90.00
_cell.angle_beta   90.00
_cell.angle_gamma   90.00
#
_symmetry.space_group_name_H-M   'P 1'
#
loop_
_entity.id
_entity.type
_entity.pdbx_description
1 polymer ?
#
loop_
_entity_poly.entity_id
_entity_poly.type
_entity_poly.pdbx_seq_one_letter_code
_entity_poly.pdbx_strand_id
1 'polypeptide(L)' 'MTIQAHLVELERKHKLLENELHEALVHLSTDDLQIVELKRRKLMVKDQIERLRHGDTLH' A
#
# COMPACT_ATOMS: atom_id res chain seq x y z
N MET A 1 -17.12 14.92 -2.66
CA MET A 1 -16.47 14.92 -1.32
C MET A 1 -16.11 13.52 -0.79
N THR A 2 -16.13 12.46 -1.61
CA THR A 2 -15.91 11.07 -1.15
C THR A 2 -14.56 10.47 -1.56
N ILE A 3 -14.00 10.89 -2.70
CA ILE A 3 -12.75 10.33 -3.24
C ILE A 3 -11.54 10.65 -2.36
N GLN A 4 -11.47 11.85 -1.77
CA GLN A 4 -10.40 12.22 -0.83
C GLN A 4 -10.38 11.33 0.42
N ALA A 5 -11.56 10.94 0.95
CA ALA A 5 -11.62 10.06 2.11
C ALA A 5 -11.04 8.67 1.79
N HIS A 6 -11.43 8.09 0.65
CA HIS A 6 -10.86 6.81 0.19
C HIS A 6 -9.36 6.89 -0.06
N LEU A 7 -8.88 7.98 -0.66
CA LEU A 7 -7.45 8.15 -0.89
C LEU A 7 -6.66 8.18 0.43
N VAL A 8 -7.17 8.89 1.44
CA VAL A 8 -6.58 8.92 2.80
C VAL A 8 -6.60 7.55 3.48
N GLU A 9 -7.67 6.77 3.30
CA GLU A 9 -7.75 5.40 3.82
C GLU A 9 -6.73 4.47 3.14
N LEU A 10 -6.59 4.57 1.82
CA LEU A 10 -5.60 3.79 1.07
C LEU A 10 -4.16 4.20 1.43
N GLU A 11 -3.88 5.50 1.59
CA GLU A 11 -2.57 5.97 2.04
C GLU A 11 -2.23 5.46 3.45
N ARG A 12 -3.20 5.45 4.37
CA ARG A 12 -3.01 4.84 5.70
C ARG A 12 -2.67 3.35 5.60
N LYS A 13 -3.41 2.60 4.78
CA LYS A 13 -3.10 1.18 4.51
C LYS A 13 -1.72 0.99 3.92
N HIS A 14 -1.33 1.83 2.96
CA HIS A 14 0.01 1.78 2.37
C HIS A 14 1.09 2.00 3.43
N LYS A 15 0.90 2.97 4.32
CA LYS A 15 1.85 3.29 5.39
C LYS A 15 1.98 2.15 6.41
N LEU A 16 0.88 1.48 6.75
CA LEU A 16 0.90 0.29 7.62
C LEU A 16 1.67 -0.86 6.96
N LEU A 17 1.34 -1.19 5.70
CA LEU A 17 2.04 -2.23 4.95
C LEU A 17 3.53 -1.93 4.77
N GLU A 18 3.89 -0.66 4.62
CA GLU A 18 5.29 -0.25 4.53
C GLU A 18 6.02 -0.44 5.86
N ASN A 19 5.36 -0.18 6.99
CA ASN A 19 5.93 -0.41 8.31
C ASN A 19 6.08 -1.90 8.61
N GLU A 20 5.04 -2.70 8.34
CA GLU A 20 5.08 -4.17 8.43
C GLU A 20 6.19 -4.75 7.55
N LEU A 21 6.36 -4.26 6.32
CA LEU A 21 7.45 -4.66 5.43
C LEU A 21 8.81 -4.27 6.00
N HIS A 22 8.93 -3.10 6.62
CA HIS A 22 10.19 -2.65 7.21
C HIS A 22 10.56 -3.51 8.42
N GLU A 23 9.62 -3.79 9.31
CA GLU A 23 9.81 -4.70 10.43
C GLU A 23 10.19 -6.11 9.96
N ALA A 24 9.49 -6.62 8.94
CA ALA A 24 9.80 -7.88 8.28
C ALA A 24 11.21 -7.93 7.66
N LEU A 25 11.66 -6.83 7.04
CA LEU A 25 13.01 -6.75 6.45
C LEU A 25 14.11 -6.64 7.51
N VAL A 26 13.81 -6.03 8.65
CA VAL A 26 14.75 -5.87 9.77
C VAL A 26 14.86 -7.16 10.59
N HIS A 27 13.79 -7.96 10.66
CA HIS A 27 13.83 -9.26 11.31
C HIS A 27 14.54 -10.30 10.43
N LEU A 28 15.73 -10.73 10.85
CA LEU A 28 16.55 -11.75 10.16
C LEU A 28 15.87 -13.14 10.06
N SER A 29 14.77 -13.35 10.78
CA SER A 29 13.99 -14.60 10.81
C SER A 29 12.63 -14.48 10.13
N THR A 30 12.34 -13.36 9.47
CA THR A 30 11.11 -13.25 8.70
C THR A 30 11.23 -14.01 7.40
N ASP A 31 10.21 -14.81 7.11
CA ASP A 31 10.14 -15.65 5.93
C ASP A 31 10.08 -14.79 4.66
N ASP A 32 10.90 -15.12 3.66
CA ASP A 32 10.93 -14.44 2.36
C ASP A 32 9.53 -14.40 1.72
N LEU A 33 8.68 -15.41 1.95
CA LEU A 33 7.31 -15.45 1.45
C LEU A 33 6.48 -14.30 2.02
N GLN A 34 6.63 -13.99 3.31
CA GLN A 34 5.92 -12.87 3.94
C GLN A 34 6.37 -11.53 3.35
N ILE A 35 7.66 -11.35 3.08
CA ILE A 35 8.19 -10.14 2.45
C ILE A 35 7.62 -9.97 1.03
N VAL A 36 7.52 -11.07 0.27
CA VAL A 36 6.94 -11.07 -1.08
C VAL A 36 5.44 -10.74 -1.03
N GLU A 37 4.68 -11.31 -0.10
CA GLU A 37 3.26 -10.98 0.06
C GLU A 37 3.05 -9.52 0.45
N LEU A 38 3.83 -9.00 1.40
CA LEU A 38 3.78 -7.60 1.83
C LEU A 38 4.12 -6.65 0.68
N LYS A 39 5.16 -6.94 -0.11
CA LYS A 39 5.47 -6.17 -1.34
C LYS A 39 4.31 -6.21 -2.32
N ARG A 40 3.69 -7.38 -2.54
CA ARG A 40 2.58 -7.54 -3.49
C ARG A 40 1.36 -6.73 -3.06
N ARG A 41 1.00 -6.78 -1.78
CA ARG A 41 -0.08 -5.96 -1.19
C ARG A 41 0.24 -4.47 -1.29
N LYS A 42 1.46 -4.05 -0.97
CA LYS A 42 1.91 -2.66 -1.09
C LYS A 42 1.76 -2.16 -2.54
N LEU A 43 2.14 -2.99 -3.51
CA LEU A 43 2.05 -2.67 -4.94
C LEU A 43 0.59 -2.57 -5.41
N MET A 44 -0.31 -3.44 -4.93
CA MET A 44 -1.75 -3.34 -5.20
C MET A 44 -2.36 -2.05 -4.63
N VAL A 45 -2.07 -1.72 -3.37
CA VAL A 45 -2.60 -0.48 -2.75
C VAL A 45 -2.08 0.75 -3.50
N LYS A 46 -0.81 0.74 -3.90
CA LYS A 46 -0.23 1.80 -4.73
C LYS A 46 -0.96 1.92 -6.07
N ASP A 47 -1.18 0.82 -6.79
CA ASP A 47 -1.91 0.82 -8.07
C ASP A 47 -3.34 1.34 -7.90
N GLN A 48 -4.03 0.97 -6.80
CA GLN A 48 -5.35 1.51 -6.49
C GLN A 48 -5.31 3.02 -6.22
N ILE A 49 -4.32 3.52 -5.49
CA ILE A 49 -4.12 4.97 -5.27
C ILE A 49 -3.88 5.67 -6.61
N GLU A 50 -2.99 5.13 -7.45
CA GLU A 50 -2.68 5.71 -8.75
C GLU A 50 -3.91 5.71 -9.67
N ARG A 51 -4.69 4.63 -9.69
CA ARG A 51 -5.98 4.56 -10.40
C ARG A 51 -6.99 5.57 -9.89
N LEU A 52 -7.14 5.71 -8.58
CA LEU A 52 -8.02 6.70 -7.98
C LEU A 52 -7.58 8.13 -8.32
N ARG A 53 -6.26 8.37 -8.32
CA ARG A 53 -5.67 9.69 -8.60
C ARG A 53 -5.71 10.06 -10.09
N HIS A 54 -5.53 9.09 -10.99
CA HIS A 54 -5.59 9.30 -12.44
C HIS A 54 -7.02 9.23 -13.00
N GLY A 55 -7.92 8.47 -12.38
CA GLY A 55 -9.33 8.40 -12.77
C GLY A 55 -10.12 9.66 -12.41
N ASP A 56 -9.65 10.43 -11.42
CA ASP A 56 -10.24 11.70 -10.99
C ASP A 56 -9.84 12.88 -11.91
N THR A 57 -8.68 12.81 -12.57
CA THR A 57 -8.21 13.88 -13.49
C THR A 57 -8.86 13.86 -14.86
N LEU A 58 -9.77 12.92 -15.15
CA LEU A 58 -10.47 12.79 -16.43
C LEU A 58 -11.99 13.07 -16.33
N HIS A 59 -12.39 14.05 -15.53
CA HIS A 59 -13.77 14.56 -15.48
C HIS A 59 -13.84 16.08 -15.50
#